data_AF-A0A956TKT8-F1
#
_entry.id   AF-A0A956TKT8-F1
#
_cell.length_a   1.000
_cell.length_b   1.000
_cell.length_c   1.000
_cell.angle_alpha   90.00
_cell.angle_beta   90.00
_cell.angle_gamma   90.00
#
_symmetry.space_group_name_H-M   'P 1'
#
loop_
_entity.id
_entity.type
_entity.pdbx_description
1 polymer ?
#
loop_
_entity_poly.entity_id
_entity_poly.type
_entity_poly.pdbx_seq_one_letter_code
_entity_poly.pdbx_strand_id
1 'polypeptide(L)'
;MRVLYTLLLVLVLGVVLTGIYQTHFEADPKKSATAFLQSASSGDYKKTIELFGGNACQCPKKGGWVSYLVYASSEEPNLAFLVGKPFSYRIERATRLTKSVEAGKGTLPWEQPQDVIVDVVVDFNRGYQPFFLPLAMAYGKEMSEAELDSFLKDPDTDAWKGFTLRLRTSLEEGSLERPEESKGIEYKPKDGDRAHPAPTGADEEYDDSYVYASVDRAIRQALGKEASAYLHPRDPGPVLRPDGSAIAQAELEKLLPRLQSARLRLHVVRRGQLKEWTIYHFALMDPILAGENGFSLVLKDYRPRIRKEKWNAGG
;
A
#
# COMPACT_ATOMS: atom_id res chain seq x y z
N MET A 1 43.12 -9.86 -43.38
CA MET A 1 41.66 -10.12 -43.23
C MET A 1 41.33 -11.15 -42.16
N ARG A 2 41.88 -12.38 -42.17
CA ARG A 2 41.56 -13.43 -41.17
C ARG A 2 41.73 -12.98 -39.70
N VAL A 3 42.85 -12.32 -39.37
CA VAL A 3 43.13 -11.80 -38.01
C VAL A 3 42.11 -10.75 -37.57
N LEU A 4 41.62 -9.92 -38.49
CA LEU A 4 40.65 -8.87 -38.20
C LEU A 4 39.27 -9.46 -37.84
N TYR A 5 38.86 -10.53 -38.54
CA TYR A 5 37.63 -11.26 -38.23
C TYR A 5 37.73 -11.97 -36.88
N THR A 6 38.87 -12.58 -36.55
CA THR A 6 39.06 -13.21 -35.24
C THR A 6 38.99 -12.19 -34.10
N LEU A 7 39.60 -11.02 -34.27
CA LEU A 7 39.54 -9.91 -33.31
C LEU A 7 38.12 -9.38 -33.13
N LEU A 8 37.39 -9.17 -34.23
CA LEU A 8 35.98 -8.73 -34.19
C LEU A 8 35.11 -9.74 -33.43
N LEU A 9 35.30 -11.04 -33.69
CA LEU A 9 34.49 -12.10 -33.08
C LEU A 9 34.76 -12.22 -31.58
N VAL A 10 36.02 -12.08 -31.14
CA VAL A 10 36.39 -12.02 -29.72
C VAL A 10 35.78 -10.78 -29.05
N LEU A 11 35.74 -9.64 -29.73
CA LEU A 11 35.18 -8.41 -29.19
C LEU A 11 33.65 -8.48 -29.06
N VAL A 12 32.97 -9.03 -30.07
CA VAL A 12 31.52 -9.33 -30.01
C VAL A 12 31.22 -10.33 -28.91
N LEU A 13 31.99 -11.42 -28.80
CA LEU A 13 31.83 -12.40 -27.73
C LEU A 13 32.07 -11.77 -26.35
N GLY A 14 33.07 -10.90 -26.23
CA GLY A 14 33.35 -10.13 -25.01
C GLY A 14 32.17 -9.24 -24.62
N VAL A 15 31.60 -8.48 -25.56
CA VAL A 15 30.40 -7.65 -25.32
C VAL A 15 29.19 -8.51 -24.93
N VAL A 16 28.97 -9.64 -25.60
CA VAL A 16 27.87 -10.58 -25.29
C VAL A 16 28.06 -11.20 -23.91
N LEU A 17 29.25 -11.68 -23.58
CA LEU A 17 29.57 -12.26 -22.26
C LEU A 17 29.49 -11.22 -21.15
N THR A 18 29.90 -9.97 -21.42
CA THR A 18 29.79 -8.87 -20.45
C THR A 18 28.33 -8.46 -20.26
N GLY A 19 27.53 -8.43 -21.33
CA GLY A 19 26.08 -8.25 -21.27
C GLY A 19 25.41 -9.35 -20.45
N ILE A 20 25.71 -10.62 -20.76
CA ILE A 20 25.22 -11.79 -20.02
C ILE A 20 25.63 -11.70 -18.54
N TYR A 21 26.90 -11.36 -18.24
CA TYR A 21 27.40 -11.19 -16.88
C TYR A 21 26.72 -10.04 -16.14
N GLN A 22 26.49 -8.91 -16.79
CA GLN A 22 25.74 -7.78 -16.21
C GLN A 22 24.27 -8.12 -15.97
N THR A 23 23.66 -8.96 -16.81
CA THR A 23 22.27 -9.42 -16.64
C THR A 23 22.13 -10.52 -15.59
N HIS A 24 23.20 -11.28 -15.36
CA HIS A 24 23.32 -12.23 -14.25
C HIS A 24 23.73 -11.57 -12.94
N PHE A 25 24.30 -10.36 -12.96
CA PHE A 25 24.56 -9.58 -11.75
C PHE A 25 23.22 -9.20 -11.13
N GLU A 26 22.86 -9.96 -10.10
CA GLU A 26 21.61 -9.93 -9.37
C GLU A 26 21.23 -8.48 -9.01
N ALA A 27 20.29 -7.90 -9.76
CA ALA A 27 19.52 -6.80 -9.22
C ALA A 27 18.86 -7.33 -7.94
N ASP A 28 19.22 -6.78 -6.78
CA ASP A 28 18.75 -7.25 -5.50
C ASP A 28 17.32 -6.74 -5.26
N PRO A 29 16.30 -7.61 -5.07
CA PRO A 29 14.92 -7.20 -4.80
C PRO A 29 14.80 -6.29 -3.57
N LYS A 30 15.76 -6.38 -2.63
CA LYS A 30 15.84 -5.50 -1.47
C LYS A 30 16.10 -4.04 -1.86
N LYS A 31 16.83 -3.78 -2.95
CA LYS A 31 17.08 -2.41 -3.44
C LYS A 31 15.78 -1.74 -3.89
N SER A 32 14.90 -2.45 -4.60
CA SER A 32 13.59 -1.90 -4.99
C SER A 32 12.68 -1.66 -3.79
N ALA A 33 12.65 -2.59 -2.82
CA ALA A 33 11.95 -2.37 -1.55
C ALA A 33 12.47 -1.13 -0.79
N THR A 34 13.79 -0.94 -0.78
CA THR A 34 14.44 0.20 -0.12
C THR A 34 14.13 1.50 -0.84
N ALA A 35 14.26 1.52 -2.18
CA ALA A 35 13.92 2.68 -3.00
C ALA A 35 12.45 3.10 -2.83
N PHE A 36 11.55 2.11 -2.74
CA PHE A 36 10.13 2.35 -2.51
C PHE A 36 9.88 3.05 -1.19
N LEU A 37 10.47 2.55 -0.10
CA LEU A 37 10.32 3.14 1.23
C LEU A 37 10.98 4.51 1.34
N GLN A 38 12.12 4.72 0.68
CA GLN A 38 12.79 6.02 0.62
C GLN A 38 11.90 7.05 -0.10
N SER A 39 11.36 6.70 -1.27
CA SER A 39 10.46 7.56 -2.03
C SER A 39 9.15 7.85 -1.29
N ALA A 40 8.59 6.85 -0.60
CA ALA A 40 7.42 7.05 0.24
C ALA A 40 7.73 8.02 1.38
N SER A 41 8.82 7.80 2.13
CA SER A 41 9.22 8.68 3.24
C SER A 41 9.50 10.11 2.79
N SER A 42 10.03 10.31 1.57
CA SER A 42 10.28 11.64 1.01
C SER A 42 9.04 12.33 0.44
N GLY A 43 7.89 11.66 0.38
CA GLY A 43 6.67 12.21 -0.21
C GLY A 43 6.68 12.28 -1.74
N ASP A 44 7.60 11.56 -2.40
CA ASP A 44 7.71 11.56 -3.86
C ASP A 44 6.72 10.54 -4.45
N TYR A 45 5.46 10.97 -4.62
CA TYR A 45 4.40 10.13 -5.17
C TYR A 45 4.76 9.56 -6.53
N LYS A 46 5.33 10.38 -7.42
CA LYS A 46 5.69 9.96 -8.78
C LYS A 46 6.73 8.83 -8.75
N LYS A 47 7.82 9.01 -8.04
CA LYS A 47 8.86 7.96 -7.95
C LYS A 47 8.39 6.74 -7.19
N THR A 48 7.53 6.92 -6.19
CA THR A 48 6.91 5.80 -5.47
C THR A 48 6.03 4.97 -6.40
N ILE A 49 5.26 5.62 -7.29
CA ILE A 49 4.40 4.89 -8.23
C ILE A 49 5.15 4.21 -9.36
N GLU A 50 6.28 4.78 -9.81
CA GLU A 50 7.13 4.17 -10.85
C GLU A 50 7.72 2.82 -10.39
N LEU A 51 7.86 2.64 -9.07
CA LEU A 51 8.31 1.39 -8.46
C LEU A 51 7.20 0.33 -8.35
N PHE A 52 5.94 0.69 -8.56
CA PHE A 52 4.86 -0.29 -8.70
C PHE A 52 4.86 -0.91 -10.11
N GLY A 53 4.62 -2.22 -10.18
CA GLY A 53 4.68 -2.96 -11.44
C GLY A 53 3.47 -2.75 -12.35
N GLY A 54 3.64 -2.97 -13.65
CA GLY A 54 2.51 -3.05 -14.58
C GLY A 54 1.64 -4.28 -14.29
N ASN A 55 0.47 -4.09 -13.71
CA ASN A 55 -0.42 -5.18 -13.33
C ASN A 55 -1.21 -5.67 -14.58
N ALA A 56 -0.60 -6.53 -15.40
CA ALA A 56 -1.12 -6.94 -16.70
C ALA A 56 -2.48 -7.68 -16.64
N CYS A 57 -2.95 -8.07 -15.45
CA CYS A 57 -4.21 -8.79 -15.26
C CYS A 57 -5.11 -8.18 -14.17
N GLN A 58 -4.72 -7.06 -13.56
CA GLN A 58 -5.56 -6.35 -12.61
C GLN A 58 -5.52 -4.89 -13.03
N CYS A 59 -6.58 -4.41 -13.68
CA CYS A 59 -6.73 -2.99 -13.96
C CYS A 59 -6.45 -2.24 -12.65
N PRO A 60 -5.48 -1.31 -12.63
CA PRO A 60 -5.27 -0.53 -11.43
C PRO A 60 -6.60 0.16 -11.11
N LYS A 61 -6.99 0.16 -9.83
CA LYS A 61 -8.27 0.71 -9.38
C LYS A 61 -8.33 2.21 -9.73
N LYS A 62 -9.52 2.84 -9.74
CA LYS A 62 -9.67 4.25 -10.12
C LYS A 62 -8.67 5.10 -9.32
N GLY A 63 -7.84 5.86 -10.04
CA GLY A 63 -6.69 6.60 -9.48
C GLY A 63 -5.32 5.98 -9.78
N GLY A 64 -5.23 4.73 -10.23
CA GLY A 64 -3.94 4.09 -10.46
C GLY A 64 -3.29 3.60 -9.17
N TRP A 65 -1.97 3.39 -9.19
CA TRP A 65 -1.21 3.00 -8.00
C TRP A 65 -1.18 4.07 -6.89
N VAL A 66 -1.42 5.33 -7.24
CA VAL A 66 -1.47 6.44 -6.27
C VAL A 66 -2.61 6.27 -5.26
N SER A 67 -3.66 5.51 -5.61
CA SER A 67 -4.80 5.23 -4.73
C SER A 67 -4.35 4.60 -3.42
N TYR A 68 -3.38 3.70 -3.46
CA TYR A 68 -2.80 3.06 -2.27
C TYR A 68 -1.96 3.99 -1.39
N LEU A 69 -1.70 5.22 -1.84
CA LEU A 69 -0.82 6.19 -1.18
C LEU A 69 -1.58 7.41 -0.65
N VAL A 70 -2.91 7.48 -0.85
CA VAL A 70 -3.74 8.60 -0.41
C VAL A 70 -4.96 8.09 0.35
N TYR A 71 -5.39 8.82 1.39
CA TYR A 71 -6.55 8.41 2.18
C TYR A 71 -7.86 8.50 1.39
N ALA A 72 -8.01 9.48 0.51
CA ALA A 72 -9.24 9.72 -0.25
C ALA A 72 -9.71 8.52 -1.09
N SER A 73 -8.83 7.57 -1.42
CA SER A 73 -9.12 6.49 -2.38
C SER A 73 -9.97 5.34 -1.83
N SER A 74 -10.23 5.29 -0.51
CA SER A 74 -10.85 4.14 0.18
C SER A 74 -10.12 2.79 0.00
N GLU A 75 -8.95 2.78 -0.63
CA GLU A 75 -8.30 1.53 -1.03
C GLU A 75 -7.55 0.88 0.12
N GLU A 76 -7.77 -0.42 0.30
CA GLU A 76 -7.14 -1.25 1.32
C GLU A 76 -6.33 -2.40 0.67
N PRO A 77 -5.11 -2.70 1.16
CA PRO A 77 -4.35 -1.92 2.15
C PRO A 77 -3.87 -0.57 1.60
N ASN A 78 -3.76 0.44 2.45
CA ASN A 78 -3.34 1.81 2.17
C ASN A 78 -2.04 2.14 2.92
N LEU A 79 -1.19 2.98 2.34
CA LEU A 79 0.08 3.43 2.90
C LEU A 79 0.16 4.96 3.03
N ALA A 80 -0.96 5.69 2.92
CA ALA A 80 -0.97 7.15 3.06
C ALA A 80 -0.32 7.64 4.37
N PHE A 81 -0.42 6.86 5.45
CA PHE A 81 0.24 7.17 6.71
C PHE A 81 1.78 7.11 6.67
N LEU A 82 2.39 6.55 5.63
CA LEU A 82 3.83 6.55 5.42
C LEU A 82 4.31 7.75 4.60
N VAL A 83 3.47 8.28 3.72
CA VAL A 83 3.93 9.16 2.64
C VAL A 83 4.28 10.55 3.18
N GLY A 84 5.48 11.01 2.87
CA GLY A 84 5.99 12.29 3.33
C GLY A 84 6.26 12.34 4.84
N LYS A 85 6.36 11.19 5.50
CA LYS A 85 6.58 11.10 6.95
C LYS A 85 7.92 10.46 7.30
N PRO A 86 8.55 10.90 8.40
CA PRO A 86 9.80 10.32 8.85
C PRO A 86 9.55 8.97 9.54
N PHE A 87 10.17 7.93 9.03
CA PHE A 87 10.23 6.61 9.65
C PHE A 87 11.60 5.99 9.39
N SER A 88 11.94 4.94 10.14
CA SER A 88 13.08 4.09 9.83
C SER A 88 12.60 2.71 9.39
N TYR A 89 13.45 1.97 8.69
CA TYR A 89 13.09 0.64 8.23
C TYR A 89 14.31 -0.28 8.21
N ARG A 90 14.04 -1.57 8.41
CA ARG A 90 15.05 -2.64 8.34
C ARG A 90 14.46 -3.84 7.61
N ILE A 91 15.19 -4.33 6.61
CA ILE A 91 14.82 -5.56 5.92
C ILE A 91 15.15 -6.75 6.84
N GLU A 92 14.14 -7.55 7.18
CA GLU A 92 14.33 -8.77 7.99
C GLU A 92 14.62 -9.98 7.12
N ARG A 93 13.82 -10.16 6.06
CA ARG A 93 13.86 -11.38 5.24
C ARG A 93 13.59 -11.05 3.78
N ALA A 94 14.24 -11.81 2.90
CA ALA A 94 13.87 -11.88 1.49
C ALA A 94 13.72 -13.36 1.12
N THR A 95 12.54 -13.76 0.65
CA THR A 95 12.19 -15.16 0.36
C THR A 95 11.83 -15.28 -1.11
N ARG A 96 12.56 -16.10 -1.86
CA ARG A 96 12.16 -16.44 -3.23
C ARG A 96 10.94 -17.36 -3.17
N LEU A 97 9.90 -17.05 -3.94
CA LEU A 97 8.73 -17.93 -4.08
C LEU A 97 8.98 -18.97 -5.18
N THR A 98 8.56 -20.20 -4.92
CA THR A 98 8.76 -21.33 -5.83
C THR A 98 7.89 -21.27 -7.08
N LYS A 99 6.78 -20.53 -7.02
CA LYS A 99 5.92 -20.29 -8.20
C LYS A 99 6.40 -19.02 -8.90
N SER A 100 6.86 -19.17 -10.15
CA SER A 100 7.26 -18.03 -10.97
C SER A 100 6.04 -17.23 -11.43
N VAL A 101 6.15 -15.91 -11.39
CA VAL A 101 5.21 -15.01 -12.08
C VAL A 101 5.26 -15.29 -13.59
N GLU A 102 4.16 -15.06 -14.30
CA GLU A 102 4.14 -15.16 -15.76
C GLU A 102 5.15 -14.18 -16.39
N ALA A 103 5.79 -14.62 -17.47
CA ALA A 103 6.69 -13.78 -18.25
C ALA A 103 5.95 -12.56 -18.81
N GLY A 104 6.61 -11.41 -18.80
CA GLY A 104 6.06 -10.18 -19.34
C GLY A 104 5.96 -10.20 -20.88
N LYS A 105 5.14 -9.33 -21.45
CA LYS A 105 5.21 -9.04 -22.89
C LYS A 105 6.60 -8.51 -23.22
N GLY A 106 7.25 -9.10 -24.23
CA GLY A 106 8.61 -8.74 -24.64
C GLY A 106 9.73 -9.32 -23.77
N THR A 107 9.43 -10.33 -22.94
CA THR A 107 10.44 -11.16 -22.27
C THR A 107 11.00 -12.19 -23.26
N LEU A 108 12.31 -12.35 -23.30
CA LEU A 108 12.99 -13.30 -24.19
C LEU A 108 12.78 -14.75 -23.69
N PRO A 109 12.76 -15.76 -24.59
CA PRO A 109 12.41 -17.14 -24.21
C PRO A 109 13.30 -17.79 -23.13
N TRP A 110 14.51 -17.29 -22.93
CA TRP A 110 15.47 -17.78 -21.94
C TRP A 110 15.46 -16.99 -20.63
N GLU A 111 14.73 -15.88 -20.56
CA GLU A 111 14.60 -15.12 -19.32
C GLU A 111 13.62 -15.81 -18.38
N GLN A 112 14.02 -15.93 -17.11
CA GLN A 112 13.17 -16.49 -16.07
C GLN A 112 12.60 -15.37 -15.20
N PRO A 113 11.26 -15.26 -15.08
CA PRO A 113 10.63 -14.38 -14.12
C PRO A 113 11.01 -14.79 -12.69
N GLN A 114 11.14 -13.80 -11.82
CA GLN A 114 11.50 -14.00 -10.42
C GLN A 114 10.45 -13.38 -9.51
N ASP A 115 10.19 -14.07 -8.41
CA ASP A 115 9.18 -13.72 -7.43
C ASP A 115 9.80 -13.77 -6.02
N VAL A 116 9.73 -12.66 -5.30
CA VAL A 116 10.35 -12.51 -3.97
C VAL A 116 9.42 -11.79 -3.01
N ILE A 117 9.27 -12.34 -1.82
CA ILE A 117 8.69 -11.63 -0.67
C ILE A 117 9.81 -10.98 0.13
N VAL A 118 9.74 -9.67 0.31
CA VAL A 118 10.65 -8.89 1.16
C VAL A 118 9.87 -8.41 2.38
N ASP A 119 10.21 -8.94 3.55
CA ASP A 119 9.66 -8.50 4.84
C ASP A 119 10.52 -7.37 5.39
N VAL A 120 9.88 -6.22 5.63
CA VAL A 120 10.53 -5.01 6.15
C VAL A 120 9.86 -4.59 7.44
N VAL A 121 10.62 -4.39 8.50
CA VAL A 121 10.13 -3.71 9.71
C VAL A 121 10.21 -2.21 9.47
N VAL A 122 9.12 -1.52 9.74
CA VAL A 122 9.01 -0.06 9.68
C VAL A 122 8.78 0.45 11.10
N ASP A 123 9.62 1.38 11.55
CA ASP A 123 9.62 1.94 12.90
C ASP A 123 9.37 3.46 12.87
N PHE A 124 8.46 3.92 13.73
CA PHE A 124 7.95 5.30 13.81
C PHE A 124 8.53 6.08 15.00
N ASN A 125 9.79 5.85 15.34
CA ASN A 125 10.44 6.51 16.47
C ASN A 125 11.04 7.89 16.15
N ARG A 126 10.88 8.40 14.90
CA ARG A 126 11.49 9.65 14.41
C ARG A 126 10.57 10.87 14.48
N GLY A 127 9.98 11.12 15.66
CA GLY A 127 9.12 12.29 15.88
C GLY A 127 7.77 12.26 15.16
N TYR A 128 7.39 11.11 14.61
CA TYR A 128 6.11 10.88 13.96
C TYR A 128 5.61 9.48 14.30
N GLN A 129 4.39 9.38 14.82
CA GLN A 129 3.69 8.10 15.00
C GLN A 129 2.23 8.25 14.56
N PRO A 130 1.76 7.43 13.59
CA PRO A 130 0.37 7.44 13.18
C PRO A 130 -0.55 7.13 14.36
N PHE A 131 -1.68 7.82 14.44
CA PHE A 131 -2.77 7.45 15.34
C PHE A 131 -3.41 6.14 14.88
N PHE A 132 -3.77 5.27 15.81
CA PHE A 132 -4.62 4.12 15.53
C PHE A 132 -6.03 4.36 16.06
N LEU A 133 -6.95 4.65 15.14
CA LEU A 133 -8.32 5.03 15.50
C LEU A 133 -9.24 3.81 15.75
N PRO A 134 -10.27 3.97 16.60
CA PRO A 134 -11.45 3.10 16.58
C PRO A 134 -12.03 3.04 15.16
N LEU A 135 -12.59 1.90 14.77
CA LEU A 135 -13.13 1.73 13.42
C LEU A 135 -14.27 2.72 13.10
N ALA A 136 -15.19 2.95 14.04
CA ALA A 136 -16.27 3.92 13.86
C ALA A 136 -15.72 5.34 13.57
N MET A 137 -14.83 5.80 14.44
CA MET A 137 -14.17 7.10 14.32
C MET A 137 -13.40 7.24 13.00
N ALA A 138 -12.65 6.22 12.58
CA ALA A 138 -11.85 6.26 11.34
C ALA A 138 -12.68 6.52 10.07
N TYR A 139 -13.99 6.30 10.11
CA TYR A 139 -14.93 6.48 9.01
C TYR A 139 -15.98 7.55 9.31
N GLY A 140 -15.67 8.50 10.21
CA GLY A 140 -16.52 9.66 10.48
C GLY A 140 -17.82 9.36 11.21
N LYS A 141 -17.92 8.21 11.88
CA LYS A 141 -19.08 7.92 12.72
C LYS A 141 -18.87 8.50 14.11
N GLU A 142 -19.91 9.16 14.61
CA GLU A 142 -20.02 9.53 16.01
C GLU A 142 -19.92 8.29 16.90
N MET A 143 -19.23 8.43 18.04
CA MET A 143 -19.17 7.41 19.08
C MET A 143 -19.25 8.06 20.46
N SER A 144 -19.69 7.29 21.44
CA SER A 144 -19.73 7.71 22.85
C SER A 144 -18.36 7.57 23.52
N GLU A 145 -18.14 8.34 24.59
CA GLU A 145 -16.97 8.21 25.47
C GLU A 145 -16.82 6.78 26.02
N ALA A 146 -17.92 6.10 26.33
CA ALA A 146 -17.90 4.71 26.79
C ALA A 146 -17.40 3.72 25.72
N GLU A 147 -17.73 3.95 24.44
CA GLU A 147 -17.20 3.16 23.32
C GLU A 147 -15.71 3.44 23.12
N LEU A 148 -15.27 4.68 23.33
CA LEU A 148 -13.85 5.04 23.28
C LEU A 148 -13.10 4.31 24.40
N ASP A 149 -13.59 4.37 25.64
CA ASP A 149 -13.00 3.68 26.78
C ASP A 149 -12.91 2.16 26.57
N SER A 150 -13.93 1.56 25.95
CA SER A 150 -13.92 0.15 25.59
C SER A 150 -12.80 -0.16 24.59
N PHE A 151 -12.66 0.68 23.56
CA PHE A 151 -11.57 0.56 22.58
C PHE A 151 -10.19 0.75 23.23
N LEU A 152 -10.02 1.71 24.13
CA LEU A 152 -8.75 1.97 24.79
C LEU A 152 -8.32 0.81 25.71
N LYS A 153 -9.28 0.09 26.29
CA LYS A 153 -9.02 -1.12 27.09
C LYS A 153 -8.62 -2.32 26.23
N ASP A 154 -9.21 -2.46 25.04
CA ASP A 154 -8.88 -3.53 24.10
C ASP A 154 -8.89 -3.06 22.63
N PRO A 155 -7.79 -2.41 22.17
CA PRO A 155 -7.65 -1.96 20.78
C PRO A 155 -7.63 -3.11 19.75
N ASP A 156 -7.40 -4.35 20.20
CA ASP A 156 -7.23 -5.55 19.38
C ASP A 156 -8.55 -6.16 18.94
N THR A 157 -9.66 -5.87 19.64
CA THR A 157 -11.02 -6.40 19.37
C THR A 157 -11.40 -6.37 17.88
N ASP A 158 -11.05 -5.29 17.18
CA ASP A 158 -11.35 -5.07 15.77
C ASP A 158 -10.13 -5.15 14.84
N ALA A 159 -8.95 -5.53 15.35
CA ALA A 159 -7.71 -5.59 14.57
C ALA A 159 -7.79 -6.59 13.42
N TRP A 160 -8.51 -7.70 13.61
CA TRP A 160 -8.72 -8.73 12.59
C TRP A 160 -9.37 -8.22 11.29
N LYS A 161 -10.04 -7.06 11.34
CA LYS A 161 -10.62 -6.42 10.15
C LYS A 161 -9.54 -5.85 9.22
N GLY A 162 -8.34 -5.55 9.74
CA GLY A 162 -7.15 -5.23 8.93
C GLY A 162 -7.23 -3.92 8.15
N PHE A 163 -8.07 -2.97 8.57
CA PHE A 163 -8.23 -1.67 7.92
C PHE A 163 -7.07 -0.74 8.27
N THR A 164 -6.22 -0.46 7.27
CA THR A 164 -5.07 0.43 7.41
C THR A 164 -5.47 1.90 7.34
N LEU A 165 -6.66 2.24 6.84
CA LEU A 165 -7.22 3.59 6.91
C LEU A 165 -7.49 4.06 8.36
N ARG A 166 -7.47 3.14 9.34
CA ARG A 166 -7.49 3.47 10.77
C ARG A 166 -6.20 4.16 11.24
N LEU A 167 -5.11 3.99 10.49
CA LEU A 167 -3.84 4.66 10.75
C LEU A 167 -3.93 6.06 10.16
N ARG A 168 -3.92 7.09 11.01
CA ARG A 168 -4.03 8.49 10.59
C ARG A 168 -2.79 9.29 10.94
N THR A 169 -2.46 10.25 10.09
CA THR A 169 -1.36 11.20 10.31
C THR A 169 -1.76 12.35 11.23
N SER A 170 -3.04 12.75 11.19
CA SER A 170 -3.65 13.84 11.94
C SER A 170 -5.11 13.49 12.24
N LEU A 171 -5.71 14.18 13.22
CA LEU A 171 -7.15 14.13 13.47
C LEU A 171 -7.90 15.36 12.94
N GLU A 172 -7.18 16.31 12.34
CA GLU A 172 -7.75 17.54 11.80
C GLU A 172 -8.71 17.26 10.62
N GLU A 173 -9.73 18.10 10.50
CA GLU A 173 -10.63 18.11 9.36
C GLU A 173 -9.85 18.39 8.06
N GLY A 174 -10.21 17.71 6.98
CA GLY A 174 -9.49 17.81 5.70
C GLY A 174 -8.15 17.06 5.68
N SER A 175 -7.74 16.37 6.76
CA SER A 175 -6.52 15.55 6.75
C SER A 175 -6.56 14.38 5.76
N LEU A 176 -7.75 14.07 5.23
CA LEU A 176 -7.96 13.05 4.20
C LEU A 176 -7.97 13.61 2.78
N GLU A 177 -7.94 14.94 2.65
CA GLU A 177 -7.85 15.59 1.36
C GLU A 177 -6.63 15.08 0.61
N ARG A 178 -6.81 15.01 -0.70
CA ARG A 178 -5.78 14.48 -1.57
C ARG A 178 -4.62 15.49 -1.67
N PRO A 179 -3.38 15.12 -1.31
CA PRO A 179 -2.25 16.02 -1.40
C PRO A 179 -2.02 16.49 -2.84
N GLU A 180 -1.65 17.76 -3.03
CA GLU A 180 -1.44 18.37 -4.35
C GLU A 180 -0.40 17.60 -5.17
N GLU A 181 0.66 17.14 -4.52
CA GLU A 181 1.76 16.37 -5.12
C GLU A 181 1.30 15.03 -5.69
N SER A 182 0.11 14.55 -5.30
CA SER A 182 -0.45 13.30 -5.81
C SER A 182 -1.40 13.52 -7.00
N LYS A 183 -1.86 14.76 -7.27
CA LYS A 183 -2.84 15.06 -8.32
C LYS A 183 -2.20 14.98 -9.71
N GLY A 184 -2.93 14.43 -10.70
CA GLY A 184 -2.46 14.33 -12.08
C GLY A 184 -1.49 13.17 -12.36
N ILE A 185 -1.16 12.37 -11.34
CA ILE A 185 -0.31 11.16 -11.44
C ILE A 185 -1.16 9.89 -11.64
N GLU A 186 -2.47 10.03 -11.86
CA GLU A 186 -3.35 8.89 -12.09
C GLU A 186 -2.98 8.15 -13.38
N TYR A 187 -3.28 6.85 -13.39
CA TYR A 187 -3.23 6.07 -14.62
C TYR A 187 -4.22 6.64 -15.64
N LYS A 188 -3.70 7.26 -16.70
CA LYS A 188 -4.47 7.61 -17.90
C LYS A 188 -4.39 6.42 -18.86
N PRO A 189 -5.46 5.61 -19.04
CA PRO A 189 -5.46 4.57 -20.06
C PRO A 189 -5.17 5.20 -21.42
N LYS A 190 -4.32 4.56 -22.23
CA LYS A 190 -4.11 4.98 -23.62
C LYS A 190 -5.32 4.55 -24.45
N ASP A 191 -5.70 5.36 -25.43
CA ASP A 191 -6.76 5.01 -26.38
C ASP A 191 -6.49 3.62 -26.99
N GLY A 192 -7.41 2.68 -26.76
CA GLY A 192 -7.32 1.31 -27.27
C GLY A 192 -7.03 0.23 -26.21
N ASP A 193 -6.61 0.60 -24.99
CA ASP A 193 -6.80 -0.29 -23.85
C ASP A 193 -8.31 -0.43 -23.63
N ARG A 194 -8.82 -1.65 -23.39
CA ARG A 194 -10.24 -1.86 -23.05
C ARG A 194 -10.54 -1.23 -21.68
N ALA A 195 -10.56 0.09 -21.62
CA ALA A 195 -11.25 0.83 -20.59
C ALA A 195 -12.72 0.40 -20.68
N HIS A 196 -13.32 0.06 -19.55
CA HIS A 196 -14.77 0.12 -19.46
C HIS A 196 -15.19 1.50 -19.98
N PRO A 197 -16.16 1.57 -20.92
CA PRO A 197 -16.42 2.79 -21.66
C PRO A 197 -16.67 3.93 -20.68
N ALA A 198 -15.86 4.99 -20.81
CA ALA A 198 -16.20 6.28 -20.23
C ALA A 198 -17.56 6.69 -20.82
N PRO A 199 -18.47 7.31 -20.05
CA PRO A 199 -19.72 7.80 -20.61
C PRO A 199 -19.37 8.81 -21.69
N THR A 200 -19.85 8.56 -22.90
CA THR A 200 -19.85 9.53 -23.98
C THR A 200 -20.89 10.59 -23.64
N GLY A 201 -20.45 11.64 -22.96
CA GLY A 201 -21.22 12.85 -22.69
C GLY A 201 -20.24 14.00 -22.55
N ALA A 202 -20.23 14.89 -23.53
CA ALA A 202 -19.62 16.20 -23.37
C ALA A 202 -20.47 16.96 -22.35
N ASP A 203 -19.81 17.55 -21.36
CA ASP A 203 -20.39 18.32 -20.27
C ASP A 203 -21.17 17.50 -19.23
N GLU A 204 -20.47 16.78 -18.34
CA GLU A 204 -21.03 16.40 -17.04
C GLU A 204 -19.91 16.17 -16.02
N GLU A 205 -20.02 16.92 -14.93
CA GLU A 205 -19.32 16.74 -13.65
C GLU A 205 -19.14 15.26 -13.33
N TYR A 206 -17.92 14.85 -12.99
CA TYR A 206 -17.51 13.47 -12.78
C TYR A 206 -18.38 12.81 -11.70
N ASP A 207 -19.54 12.25 -12.09
CA ASP A 207 -20.48 11.64 -11.16
C ASP A 207 -19.90 10.30 -10.69
N ASP A 208 -19.22 10.40 -9.57
CA ASP A 208 -18.60 9.35 -8.80
C ASP A 208 -19.61 8.25 -8.36
N SER A 209 -20.93 8.48 -8.47
CA SER A 209 -21.99 7.60 -7.96
C SER A 209 -22.08 6.21 -8.61
N TYR A 210 -21.73 6.06 -9.90
CA TYR A 210 -22.03 4.82 -10.64
C TYR A 210 -21.07 3.66 -10.33
N VAL A 211 -19.84 3.96 -9.92
CA VAL A 211 -18.80 2.92 -9.69
C VAL A 211 -18.82 2.41 -8.25
N TYR A 212 -19.13 3.27 -7.28
CA TYR A 212 -19.38 2.86 -5.90
C TYR A 212 -20.51 1.85 -5.82
N ALA A 213 -21.59 1.98 -6.62
CA ALA A 213 -22.70 1.03 -6.61
C ALA A 213 -22.30 -0.45 -6.89
N SER A 214 -21.25 -0.69 -7.69
CA SER A 214 -20.77 -2.05 -8.02
C SER A 214 -19.81 -2.63 -6.98
N VAL A 215 -18.95 -1.77 -6.40
CA VAL A 215 -18.00 -2.10 -5.33
C VAL A 215 -18.74 -2.31 -4.01
N ASP A 216 -19.71 -1.44 -3.70
CA ASP A 216 -20.67 -1.57 -2.60
C ASP A 216 -21.36 -2.92 -2.61
N ARG A 217 -21.80 -3.41 -3.78
CA ARG A 217 -22.52 -4.68 -3.88
C ARG A 217 -21.62 -5.87 -3.57
N ALA A 218 -20.40 -5.87 -4.10
CA ALA A 218 -19.41 -6.93 -3.84
C ALA A 218 -18.94 -6.91 -2.38
N ILE A 219 -18.78 -5.73 -1.78
CA ILE A 219 -18.39 -5.55 -0.38
C ILE A 219 -19.54 -5.90 0.56
N ARG A 220 -20.77 -5.46 0.29
CA ARG A 220 -21.97 -5.87 1.06
C ARG A 220 -22.17 -7.39 1.05
N GLN A 221 -21.87 -8.06 -0.07
CA GLN A 221 -21.87 -9.53 -0.15
C GLN A 221 -20.74 -10.18 0.65
N ALA A 222 -19.54 -9.58 0.71
CA ALA A 222 -18.36 -10.16 1.36
C ALA A 222 -18.18 -9.79 2.84
N LEU A 223 -18.82 -8.71 3.31
CA LEU A 223 -18.58 -8.11 4.62
C LEU A 223 -19.89 -7.83 5.41
N GLY A 224 -21.07 -8.07 4.83
CA GLY A 224 -22.37 -7.86 5.49
C GLY A 224 -22.84 -6.40 5.48
N LYS A 225 -24.04 -6.14 6.04
CA LYS A 225 -24.69 -4.81 6.05
C LYS A 225 -23.93 -3.74 6.85
N GLU A 226 -23.16 -4.15 7.85
CA GLU A 226 -22.40 -3.22 8.69
C GLU A 226 -21.21 -2.61 7.94
N ALA A 227 -20.63 -3.36 7.01
CA ALA A 227 -19.44 -2.94 6.29
C ALA A 227 -19.65 -1.91 5.19
N SER A 228 -20.89 -1.78 4.68
CA SER A 228 -21.20 -0.66 3.78
C SER A 228 -21.00 0.70 4.44
N ALA A 229 -21.05 0.75 5.77
CA ALA A 229 -20.81 1.98 6.51
C ALA A 229 -19.31 2.31 6.70
N TYR A 230 -18.40 1.46 6.19
CA TYR A 230 -16.95 1.61 6.24
C TYR A 230 -16.33 1.60 4.84
N LEU A 231 -17.08 2.06 3.84
CA LEU A 231 -16.66 2.07 2.44
C LEU A 231 -15.91 3.34 2.05
N HIS A 232 -16.28 4.47 2.63
CA HIS A 232 -15.72 5.76 2.27
C HIS A 232 -14.99 6.34 3.47
N PRO A 233 -13.67 6.59 3.37
CA PRO A 233 -12.94 7.26 4.41
C PRO A 233 -13.54 8.66 4.58
N ARG A 234 -13.69 9.07 5.84
CA ARG A 234 -14.18 10.39 6.24
C ARG A 234 -13.30 10.89 7.36
N ASP A 235 -13.30 12.21 7.55
CA ASP A 235 -12.62 12.81 8.69
C ASP A 235 -13.06 12.14 10.01
N PRO A 236 -12.18 12.10 11.02
CA PRO A 236 -12.47 11.36 12.25
C PRO A 236 -13.78 11.80 12.89
N GLY A 237 -14.63 10.83 13.21
CA GLY A 237 -15.93 11.10 13.83
C GLY A 237 -15.78 11.69 15.24
N PRO A 238 -16.73 12.52 15.70
CA PRO A 238 -16.66 13.09 17.04
C PRO A 238 -16.89 12.02 18.11
N VAL A 239 -16.27 12.23 19.28
CA VAL A 239 -16.56 11.44 20.48
C VAL A 239 -17.38 12.30 21.44
N LEU A 240 -18.57 11.83 21.81
CA LEU A 240 -19.47 12.57 22.70
C LEU A 240 -19.40 12.08 24.14
N ARG A 241 -19.32 13.03 25.06
CA ARG A 241 -19.49 12.83 26.50
C ARG A 241 -20.96 12.56 26.86
N PRO A 242 -21.25 12.07 28.08
CA PRO A 242 -22.63 11.86 28.54
C PRO A 242 -23.52 13.10 28.54
N ASP A 243 -22.92 14.29 28.61
CA ASP A 243 -23.63 15.59 28.54
C ASP A 243 -23.91 16.06 27.10
N GLY A 244 -23.48 15.28 26.10
CA GLY A 244 -23.61 15.60 24.67
C GLY A 244 -22.52 16.52 24.12
N SER A 245 -21.56 16.96 24.94
CA SER A 245 -20.41 17.74 24.48
C SER A 245 -19.39 16.85 23.77
N ALA A 246 -18.73 17.36 22.73
CA ALA A 246 -17.64 16.63 22.07
C ALA A 246 -16.34 16.70 22.89
N ILE A 247 -15.62 15.58 22.97
CA ILE A 247 -14.25 15.55 23.49
C ILE A 247 -13.37 16.35 22.53
N ALA A 248 -12.54 17.25 23.08
CA ALA A 248 -11.67 18.08 22.26
C ALA A 248 -10.61 17.21 21.54
N GLN A 249 -10.26 17.58 20.31
CA GLN A 249 -9.28 16.83 19.53
C GLN A 249 -7.96 16.64 20.29
N ALA A 250 -7.42 17.70 20.90
CA ALA A 250 -6.17 17.64 21.67
C ALA A 250 -6.22 16.69 22.88
N GLU A 251 -7.42 16.39 23.38
CA GLU A 251 -7.64 15.41 24.45
C GLU A 251 -7.71 14.00 23.85
N LEU A 252 -8.40 13.80 22.74
CA LEU A 252 -8.41 12.53 22.00
C LEU A 252 -7.00 12.12 21.55
N GLU A 253 -6.20 13.07 21.08
CA GLU A 253 -4.85 12.79 20.58
C GLU A 253 -3.89 12.24 21.63
N LYS A 254 -4.16 12.53 22.90
CA LYS A 254 -3.43 12.01 24.06
C LYS A 254 -3.87 10.59 24.39
N LEU A 255 -5.17 10.33 24.35
CA LEU A 255 -5.75 9.03 24.68
C LEU A 255 -5.43 7.94 23.64
N LEU A 256 -5.43 8.31 22.36
CA LEU A 256 -5.38 7.34 21.26
C LEU A 256 -4.02 6.61 21.17
N PRO A 257 -4.03 5.28 20.99
CA PRO A 257 -2.82 4.52 20.71
C PRO A 257 -2.14 4.99 19.43
N ARG A 258 -0.81 4.85 19.40
CA ARG A 258 0.07 5.26 18.32
C ARG A 258 0.75 4.05 17.71
N LEU A 259 0.90 4.00 16.39
CA LEU A 259 1.67 2.94 15.73
C LEU A 259 3.16 3.17 15.98
N GLN A 260 3.79 2.27 16.73
CA GLN A 260 5.22 2.29 17.04
C GLN A 260 6.04 1.61 15.94
N SER A 261 5.59 0.44 15.49
CA SER A 261 6.24 -0.31 14.42
C SER A 261 5.26 -1.24 13.73
N ALA A 262 5.57 -1.68 12.51
CA ALA A 262 4.84 -2.74 11.82
C ALA A 262 5.75 -3.49 10.86
N ARG A 263 5.38 -4.71 10.49
CA ARG A 263 6.02 -5.44 9.40
C ARG A 263 5.29 -5.14 8.09
N LEU A 264 5.94 -4.42 7.19
CA LEU A 264 5.51 -4.27 5.81
C LEU A 264 6.06 -5.41 4.97
N ARG A 265 5.17 -6.27 4.50
CA ARG A 265 5.52 -7.34 3.56
C ARG A 265 5.31 -6.85 2.13
N LEU A 266 6.39 -6.79 1.37
CA LEU A 266 6.41 -6.39 -0.04
C LEU A 266 6.57 -7.61 -0.93
N HIS A 267 5.69 -7.76 -1.91
CA HIS A 267 5.87 -8.73 -2.99
C HIS A 267 6.55 -8.04 -4.16
N VAL A 268 7.79 -8.42 -4.40
CA VAL A 268 8.67 -7.81 -5.39
C VAL A 268 8.83 -8.82 -6.53
N VAL A 269 8.49 -8.38 -7.75
CA VAL A 269 8.49 -9.23 -8.93
C VAL A 269 9.37 -8.66 -10.02
N ARG A 270 9.99 -9.55 -10.78
CA ARG A 270 10.78 -9.23 -11.96
C ARG A 270 10.34 -10.14 -13.10
N ARG A 271 9.78 -9.59 -14.17
CA ARG A 271 9.16 -10.36 -15.27
C ARG A 271 10.12 -10.79 -16.39
N GLY A 272 11.42 -10.65 -16.15
CA GLY A 272 12.51 -10.97 -17.05
C GLY A 272 13.82 -10.42 -16.47
N GLN A 273 14.93 -11.10 -16.71
CA GLN A 273 16.25 -10.71 -16.19
C GLN A 273 16.77 -9.37 -16.75
N LEU A 274 16.15 -8.82 -17.79
CA LEU A 274 16.41 -7.48 -18.34
C LEU A 274 15.44 -6.42 -17.82
N LYS A 275 14.37 -6.84 -17.14
CA LYS A 275 13.39 -5.93 -16.55
C LYS A 275 13.79 -5.52 -15.15
N GLU A 276 13.26 -4.39 -14.69
CA GLU A 276 13.43 -3.93 -13.32
C GLU A 276 12.56 -4.73 -12.34
N TRP A 277 12.96 -4.72 -11.07
CA TRP A 277 12.14 -5.22 -9.97
C TRP A 277 11.10 -4.20 -9.59
N THR A 278 9.86 -4.67 -9.44
CA THR A 278 8.72 -3.81 -9.14
C THR A 278 7.93 -4.36 -7.96
N ILE A 279 7.29 -3.49 -7.21
CA ILE A 279 6.34 -3.87 -6.15
C ILE A 279 5.03 -4.28 -6.82
N TYR A 280 4.63 -5.53 -6.62
CA TYR A 280 3.40 -6.09 -7.18
C TYR A 280 2.21 -5.90 -6.24
N HIS A 281 2.42 -6.19 -4.95
CA HIS A 281 1.46 -5.90 -3.89
C HIS A 281 2.18 -5.82 -2.55
N PHE A 282 1.50 -5.31 -1.53
CA PHE A 282 2.05 -5.18 -0.19
C PHE A 282 0.98 -5.50 0.86
N ALA A 283 1.43 -5.77 2.08
CA ALA A 283 0.58 -6.05 3.23
C ALA A 283 1.23 -5.46 4.49
N LEU A 284 0.44 -4.78 5.33
CA LEU A 284 0.87 -4.41 6.67
C LEU A 284 0.53 -5.55 7.63
N MET A 285 1.50 -5.97 8.43
CA MET A 285 1.43 -7.11 9.34
C MET A 285 1.95 -6.72 10.72
N ASP A 286 1.48 -7.44 11.73
CA ASP A 286 1.99 -7.39 13.11
C ASP A 286 2.21 -5.95 13.63
N PRO A 287 1.23 -5.03 13.50
CA PRO A 287 1.40 -3.67 13.98
C PRO A 287 1.50 -3.67 15.52
N ILE A 288 2.46 -2.89 16.02
CA ILE A 288 2.73 -2.70 17.43
C ILE A 288 2.27 -1.29 17.80
N LEU A 289 1.31 -1.21 18.70
CA LEU A 289 0.79 0.04 19.24
C LEU A 289 1.48 0.39 20.54
N ALA A 290 1.71 1.68 20.74
CA ALA A 290 2.12 2.28 22.01
C ALA A 290 1.00 3.19 22.52
N GLY A 291 0.72 3.17 23.83
CA GLY A 291 -0.19 4.14 24.45
C GLY A 291 0.49 4.94 25.58
N GLU A 292 -0.23 5.89 26.16
CA GLU A 292 0.30 6.84 27.15
C GLU A 292 0.94 6.18 28.38
N ASN A 293 0.45 5.02 28.81
CA ASN A 293 0.97 4.30 29.98
C ASN A 293 2.26 3.50 29.69
N GLY A 294 2.90 3.72 28.53
CA GLY A 294 4.08 2.97 28.11
C GLY A 294 3.79 1.50 27.76
N PHE A 295 2.52 1.12 27.63
CA PHE A 295 2.15 -0.22 27.17
C PHE A 295 2.50 -0.37 25.70
N SER A 296 2.91 -1.58 25.33
CA SER A 296 3.12 -1.99 23.95
C SER A 296 2.20 -3.16 23.64
N LEU A 297 1.35 -3.01 22.63
CA LEU A 297 0.37 -4.01 22.22
C LEU A 297 0.63 -4.44 20.78
N VAL A 298 0.95 -5.72 20.59
CA VAL A 298 0.98 -6.32 19.25
C VAL A 298 -0.46 -6.69 18.88
N LEU A 299 -0.99 -6.08 17.82
CA LEU A 299 -2.32 -6.44 17.32
C LEU A 299 -2.29 -7.84 16.70
N LYS A 300 -3.11 -8.74 17.22
CA LYS A 300 -3.17 -10.13 16.77
C LYS A 300 -4.04 -10.24 15.54
N ASP A 301 -3.66 -11.14 14.64
CA ASP A 301 -4.42 -11.44 13.43
C ASP A 301 -4.78 -10.21 12.59
N TYR A 302 -3.97 -9.14 12.64
CA TYR A 302 -4.07 -7.99 11.73
C TYR A 302 -3.73 -8.44 10.32
N ARG A 303 -4.71 -9.04 9.65
CA ARG A 303 -4.57 -9.64 8.34
C ARG A 303 -5.25 -8.71 7.33
N PRO A 304 -4.48 -8.06 6.44
CA PRO A 304 -5.10 -7.32 5.37
C PRO A 304 -5.94 -8.30 4.54
N ARG A 305 -7.19 -7.93 4.21
CA ARG A 305 -8.13 -8.75 3.42
C ARG A 305 -7.70 -8.87 1.94
N ILE A 306 -6.41 -9.06 1.68
CA ILE A 306 -5.92 -9.50 0.38
C ILE A 306 -6.28 -11.00 0.26
N ARG A 307 -6.86 -11.38 -0.88
CA ARG A 307 -7.34 -12.74 -1.18
C ARG A 307 -6.35 -13.79 -0.66
N LYS A 308 -6.81 -14.62 0.29
CA LYS A 308 -6.08 -15.66 1.04
C LYS A 308 -5.24 -16.64 0.18
N GLU A 309 -5.45 -16.68 -1.13
CA GLU A 309 -4.93 -17.73 -2.01
C GLU A 309 -3.48 -17.51 -2.47
N LYS A 310 -2.93 -16.29 -2.42
CA LYS A 310 -1.57 -16.02 -2.94
C LYS A 310 -0.48 -15.86 -1.88
N TRP A 311 -0.83 -15.57 -0.63
CA TRP A 311 0.14 -15.27 0.43
C TRP A 311 0.50 -16.47 1.33
N ASN A 312 -0.34 -17.51 1.35
CA ASN A 312 -0.16 -18.66 2.24
C ASN A 312 0.77 -19.75 1.66
N ALA A 313 1.39 -19.55 0.50
CA ALA A 313 2.21 -20.57 -0.16
C ALA A 313 3.65 -20.67 0.37
N GLY A 314 3.88 -20.34 1.65
CA GLY A 314 5.22 -20.33 2.26
C GLY A 314 5.24 -20.67 3.74
N GLY A 315 4.26 -21.45 4.21
CA GLY A 315 4.28 -22.15 5.50
C GLY A 315 4.25 -23.65 5.27
#